data_AF-A0A1L4FRB3-F1
#
_entry.id   AF-A0A1L4FRB3-F1
#
_cell.length_a   1.000
_cell.length_b   1.000
_cell.length_c   1.000
_cell.angle_alpha   90.00
_cell.angle_beta   90.00
_cell.angle_gamma   90.00
#
_symmetry.space_group_name_H-M   'P 1'
#
loop_
_entity.id
_entity.type
_entity.pdbx_description
1 polymer ?
#
loop_
_entity_poly.entity_id
_entity_poly.type
_entity_poly.pdbx_seq_one_letter_code
_entity_poly.pdbx_strand_id
1 'polypeptide(L)'
;MKRLQCLYRPNENKEYPWALKHPKVKSALALFKTRQEATDWYLSLHLECVYWFQNDKQIWAGQVISGREENGEFEHEVVVDNFDGAISFEDTCREFHINPSTWKRDENEEKRRVARIQDFKLLKDPEKYFPVEDIKRPVRKSKKDIEIAELKARISEILLLLSKSSKDYSKEIQELNDKLNDTSSDKSELLKRLAELQAEVMKENQQPVEVVEKEPEVVEVEKIVEKIVYVEKEGDNEVKVDYHNVANYELSDQIDALALYSEKIQEISDNLTNSKTNNEDLAEIKANINTVNIHYSKLQKSLSKNHETQKRTIETLLSNLKARSLALIEKLELDENAKNTPTTKAYFRDNFTKDNVSVAEGTSFVHLNQQHVGFVEKDKYKYSVDKSAKLRKQKVVILESGKEVIVEKEVIRESSKVSSILWWILSPLLLISALVLIGLLIYVGIHLSK
;
A
#
# COMPACT_ATOMS: atom_id res chain seq x y z
N MET A 1 17.39 -10.61 29.80
CA MET A 1 17.69 -9.16 29.96
C MET A 1 17.14 -8.65 31.29
N LYS A 2 17.66 -7.54 31.83
CA LYS A 2 17.14 -6.87 33.04
C LYS A 2 15.90 -6.01 32.70
N ARG A 3 15.01 -5.79 33.66
CA ARG A 3 13.84 -4.90 33.53
C ARG A 3 14.00 -3.69 34.44
N LEU A 4 13.89 -2.48 33.89
CA LEU A 4 13.96 -1.27 34.70
C LEU A 4 12.89 -0.27 34.28
N GLN A 5 12.37 0.47 35.26
CA GLN A 5 11.45 1.58 35.08
C GLN A 5 12.05 2.83 35.69
N CYS A 6 11.97 3.95 34.97
CA CYS A 6 12.25 5.29 35.46
C CYS A 6 10.94 6.01 35.72
N LEU A 7 10.62 6.16 37.00
CA LEU A 7 9.33 6.61 37.49
C LEU A 7 9.44 8.02 38.05
N TYR A 8 8.49 8.90 37.69
CA TYR A 8 8.41 10.22 38.29
C TYR A 8 7.54 10.18 39.56
N ARG A 9 8.14 10.44 40.72
CA ARG A 9 7.55 10.33 42.07
C ARG A 9 7.85 11.57 42.94
N PRO A 10 7.43 12.78 42.51
CA PRO A 10 7.70 14.02 43.25
C PRO A 10 7.04 14.07 44.64
N ASN A 11 5.97 13.30 44.85
CA ASN A 11 5.27 13.21 46.13
C ASN A 11 6.00 12.32 47.16
N GLU A 12 6.83 11.38 46.71
CA GLU A 12 7.60 10.49 47.60
C GLU A 12 8.92 11.15 48.02
N ASN A 13 9.58 11.85 47.09
CA ASN A 13 10.82 12.56 47.36
C ASN A 13 10.94 13.78 46.44
N LYS A 14 10.77 14.99 47.00
CA LYS A 14 10.83 16.24 46.24
C LYS A 14 12.23 16.59 45.74
N GLU A 15 13.26 16.17 46.49
CA GLU A 15 14.66 16.47 46.18
C GLU A 15 15.19 15.57 45.06
N TYR A 16 14.77 14.30 45.05
CA TYR A 16 15.12 13.30 44.04
C TYR A 16 13.86 12.62 43.49
N PRO A 17 13.09 13.32 42.64
CA PRO A 17 11.78 12.87 42.22
C PRO A 17 11.81 11.75 41.17
N TRP A 18 12.97 11.42 40.58
CA TRP A 18 13.09 10.36 39.57
C TRP A 18 13.64 9.09 40.20
N ALA A 19 12.88 7.99 40.13
CA ALA A 19 13.25 6.72 40.73
C ALA A 19 13.49 5.64 39.68
N LEU A 20 14.68 5.04 39.68
CA LEU A 20 14.97 3.82 38.95
C LEU A 20 14.51 2.62 39.76
N LYS A 21 13.66 1.76 39.20
CA LYS A 21 13.04 0.66 39.94
C LYS A 21 12.70 -0.52 39.03
N HIS A 22 12.90 -1.75 39.53
CA HIS A 22 12.35 -2.94 38.89
C HIS A 22 10.86 -3.09 39.26
N PRO A 23 9.96 -3.38 38.31
CA PRO A 23 8.50 -3.39 38.55
C PRO A 23 8.06 -4.31 39.70
N LYS A 24 8.76 -5.43 39.91
CA LYS A 24 8.47 -6.41 40.97
C LYS A 24 9.25 -6.23 42.27
N VAL A 25 10.24 -5.32 42.32
CA VAL A 25 11.03 -5.10 43.54
C VAL A 25 10.46 -3.90 44.27
N LYS A 26 10.20 -4.03 45.58
CA LYS A 26 9.54 -2.98 46.37
C LYS A 26 10.37 -1.69 46.45
N SER A 27 11.66 -1.81 46.73
CA SER A 27 12.59 -0.68 46.83
C SER A 27 13.08 -0.22 45.46
N ALA A 28 13.32 1.09 45.30
CA ALA A 28 14.05 1.63 44.16
C ALA A 28 15.52 1.19 44.17
N LEU A 29 16.14 1.16 42.99
CA LEU A 29 17.57 0.97 42.76
C LEU A 29 18.34 2.24 43.14
N ALA A 30 17.92 3.37 42.60
CA ALA A 30 18.54 4.67 42.79
C ALA A 30 17.53 5.80 42.53
N LEU A 31 17.79 6.99 43.09
CA LEU A 31 16.97 8.19 42.95
C LEU A 31 17.79 9.36 42.40
N PHE A 32 17.22 10.15 41.51
CA PHE A 32 17.88 11.23 40.76
C PHE A 32 17.04 12.51 40.76
N LYS A 33 17.70 13.64 40.47
CA LYS A 33 17.03 14.95 40.32
C LYS A 33 16.31 15.06 38.98
N THR A 34 16.90 14.49 37.94
CA THR A 34 16.34 14.52 36.58
C THR A 34 16.23 13.12 35.98
N ARG A 35 15.29 12.95 35.03
CA ARG A 35 15.18 11.72 34.22
C ARG A 35 16.45 11.47 33.42
N GLN A 36 17.05 12.52 32.88
CA GLN A 36 18.24 12.43 32.04
C GLN A 36 19.43 11.86 32.82
N GLU A 37 19.68 12.34 34.05
CA GLU A 37 20.73 11.78 34.92
C GLU A 37 20.46 10.31 35.27
N ALA A 38 19.21 9.96 35.55
CA ALA A 38 18.83 8.58 35.83
C ALA A 38 19.14 7.66 34.64
N THR A 39 18.76 8.08 33.43
CA THR A 39 19.03 7.34 32.20
C THR A 39 20.53 7.26 31.92
N ASP A 40 21.25 8.38 31.99
CA ASP A 40 22.68 8.43 31.66
C ASP A 40 23.50 7.54 32.59
N TRP A 41 23.23 7.63 33.90
CA TRP A 41 23.88 6.79 34.89
C TRP A 41 23.61 5.32 34.62
N TYR A 42 22.34 4.92 34.42
CA TYR A 42 22.02 3.50 34.28
C TYR A 42 22.54 2.89 32.97
N LEU A 43 22.40 3.60 31.84
CA LEU A 43 22.86 3.08 30.55
C LEU A 43 24.39 2.94 30.48
N SER A 44 25.14 3.72 31.27
CA SER A 44 26.61 3.58 31.38
C SER A 44 27.08 2.31 32.09
N LEU A 45 26.17 1.58 32.75
CA LEU A 45 26.50 0.28 33.32
C LEU A 45 26.60 -0.82 32.24
N HIS A 46 26.24 -0.52 30.99
CA HIS A 46 26.24 -1.45 29.86
C HIS A 46 25.55 -2.79 30.15
N LEU A 47 24.47 -2.75 30.94
CA LEU A 47 23.65 -3.91 31.24
C LEU A 47 22.57 -4.09 30.17
N GLU A 48 22.40 -5.32 29.68
CA GLU A 48 21.30 -5.62 28.77
C GLU A 48 19.96 -5.44 29.47
N CYS A 49 19.11 -4.55 28.95
CA CYS A 49 17.90 -4.17 29.64
C CYS A 49 16.75 -3.76 28.72
N VAL A 50 15.54 -3.93 29.23
CA VAL A 50 14.35 -3.17 28.82
C VAL A 50 14.13 -2.06 29.85
N TYR A 51 14.29 -0.81 29.42
CA TYR A 51 14.19 0.39 30.25
C TYR A 51 12.96 1.18 29.86
N TRP A 52 11.94 1.25 30.72
CA TRP A 52 10.74 2.05 30.47
C TRP A 52 10.84 3.36 31.22
N PHE A 53 10.35 4.46 30.66
CA PHE A 53 10.42 5.76 31.32
C PHE A 53 9.11 6.53 31.23
N GLN A 54 8.83 7.28 32.29
CA GLN A 54 7.71 8.22 32.36
C GLN A 54 8.17 9.64 31.99
N ASN A 55 7.22 10.51 31.62
CA ASN A 55 7.43 11.95 31.62
C ASN A 55 7.14 12.56 33.02
N ASP A 56 7.32 13.87 33.13
CA ASP A 56 7.05 14.67 34.33
C ASP A 56 5.56 14.75 34.71
N LYS A 57 4.66 14.21 33.87
CA LYS A 57 3.23 14.03 34.17
C LYS A 57 2.90 12.63 34.66
N GLN A 58 3.91 11.80 34.95
CA GLN A 58 3.78 10.39 35.35
C GLN A 58 3.15 9.48 34.28
N ILE A 59 3.11 9.93 33.02
CA ILE A 59 2.62 9.18 31.87
C ILE A 59 3.80 8.41 31.27
N TRP A 60 3.59 7.16 30.86
CA TRP A 60 4.63 6.40 30.15
C TRP A 60 4.93 7.07 28.81
N ALA A 61 6.19 7.46 28.63
CA ALA A 61 6.62 8.22 27.45
C ALA A 61 7.40 7.36 26.46
N GLY A 62 7.99 6.25 26.89
CA GLY A 62 8.67 5.35 25.98
C GLY A 62 9.42 4.23 26.67
N GLN A 63 10.15 3.48 25.85
CA GLN A 63 11.11 2.48 26.30
C GLN A 63 12.42 2.56 25.50
N VAL A 64 13.49 2.11 26.13
CA VAL A 64 14.80 1.87 25.53
C VAL A 64 15.17 0.40 25.71
N ILE A 65 15.50 -0.29 24.62
CA ILE A 65 15.97 -1.68 24.63
C ILE A 65 17.46 -1.69 24.34
N SER A 66 18.27 -2.04 25.34
CA SER A 66 19.73 -2.06 25.26
C SER A 66 20.26 -3.49 25.30
N GLY A 67 21.18 -3.84 24.41
CA GLY A 67 21.82 -5.16 24.40
C GLY A 67 22.86 -5.35 23.30
N ARG A 68 23.64 -6.43 23.36
CA ARG A 68 24.68 -6.73 22.36
C ARG A 68 24.10 -7.34 21.10
N GLU A 69 24.41 -6.77 19.95
CA GLU A 69 24.06 -7.31 18.64
C GLU A 69 24.95 -8.50 18.24
N GLU A 70 24.57 -9.20 17.17
CA GLU A 70 25.34 -10.34 16.62
C GLU A 70 26.76 -9.94 16.20
N ASN A 71 26.95 -8.68 15.80
CA ASN A 71 28.26 -8.09 15.48
C ASN A 71 29.09 -7.73 16.74
N GLY A 72 28.56 -7.98 17.95
CA GLY A 72 29.20 -7.70 19.23
C GLY A 72 29.05 -6.27 19.75
N GLU A 73 28.43 -5.38 18.97
CA GLU A 73 28.23 -3.97 19.33
C GLU A 73 27.08 -3.79 20.32
N PHE A 74 27.20 -2.81 21.23
CA PHE A 74 26.16 -2.50 22.20
C PHE A 74 25.28 -1.36 21.68
N GLU A 75 24.00 -1.63 21.47
CA GLU A 75 23.08 -0.70 20.84
C GLU A 75 21.84 -0.44 21.69
N HIS A 76 21.25 0.74 21.52
CA HIS A 76 20.10 1.25 22.24
C HIS A 76 18.96 1.59 21.27
N GLU A 77 17.90 0.79 21.31
CA GLU A 77 16.70 1.00 20.51
C GLU A 77 15.70 1.85 21.30
N VAL A 78 15.22 2.94 20.70
CA VAL A 78 14.23 3.83 21.30
C VAL A 78 12.86 3.56 20.68
N VAL A 79 11.85 3.33 21.51
CA VAL A 79 10.46 3.11 21.06
C VAL A 79 9.53 4.04 21.85
N VAL A 80 8.82 4.92 21.14
CA VAL A 80 7.93 5.94 21.73
C VAL A 80 6.49 5.88 21.15
N ASP A 81 6.31 5.33 19.94
CA ASP A 81 5.03 5.37 19.20
C ASP A 81 3.85 4.64 19.87
N ASN A 82 4.14 3.70 20.77
CA ASN A 82 3.13 2.93 21.49
C ASN A 82 2.85 3.46 22.91
N PHE A 83 3.26 4.69 23.22
CA PHE A 83 3.23 5.26 24.56
C PHE A 83 2.45 6.58 24.61
N ASP A 84 1.63 6.75 25.65
CA ASP A 84 0.71 7.90 25.80
C ASP A 84 1.40 9.23 26.13
N GLY A 85 2.73 9.22 26.33
CA GLY A 85 3.49 10.38 26.81
C GLY A 85 3.78 11.45 25.75
N ALA A 86 3.40 11.22 24.49
CA ALA A 86 3.51 12.15 23.36
C ALA A 86 4.91 12.81 23.22
N ILE A 87 5.97 12.03 23.39
CA ILE A 87 7.36 12.46 23.18
C ILE A 87 7.81 12.02 21.78
N SER A 88 8.61 12.87 21.11
CA SER A 88 9.17 12.52 19.80
C SER A 88 10.34 11.55 19.93
N PHE A 89 10.54 10.74 18.89
CA PHE A 89 11.69 9.85 18.78
C PHE A 89 13.01 10.65 18.76
N GLU A 90 13.05 11.74 18.01
CA GLU A 90 14.23 12.60 17.86
C GLU A 90 14.62 13.29 19.17
N ASP A 91 13.64 13.82 19.91
CA ASP A 91 13.92 14.48 21.19
C ASP A 91 14.36 13.46 22.25
N THR A 92 13.79 12.25 22.23
CA THR A 92 14.22 11.16 23.11
C THR A 92 15.65 10.71 22.80
N CYS A 93 15.99 10.53 21.52
CA CYS A 93 17.34 10.20 21.09
C CYS A 93 18.34 11.29 21.50
N ARG A 94 17.98 12.57 21.31
CA ARG A 94 18.80 13.71 21.73
C ARG A 94 18.98 13.76 23.24
N GLU A 95 17.92 13.54 24.02
CA GLU A 95 17.96 13.54 25.48
C GLU A 95 18.87 12.43 26.02
N PHE A 96 18.81 11.24 25.44
CA PHE A 96 19.57 10.08 25.90
C PHE A 96 20.94 9.91 25.21
N HIS A 97 21.28 10.86 24.33
CA HIS A 97 22.52 10.87 23.53
C HIS A 97 22.69 9.60 22.69
N ILE A 98 21.57 9.07 22.21
CA ILE A 98 21.55 7.94 21.30
C ILE A 98 21.54 8.52 19.90
N ASN A 99 22.52 8.14 19.09
CA ASN A 99 22.53 8.53 17.69
C ASN A 99 21.37 7.82 16.97
N PRO A 100 20.39 8.53 16.40
CA PRO A 100 19.22 7.91 15.77
C PRO A 100 19.61 7.05 14.56
N SER A 101 20.75 7.35 13.94
CA SER A 101 21.30 6.67 12.76
C SER A 101 22.36 5.62 13.09
N THR A 102 22.75 5.38 14.33
CA THR A 102 23.63 4.23 14.67
C THR A 102 23.21 3.46 15.90
N TRP A 103 22.26 4.00 16.67
CA TRP A 103 21.73 3.47 17.93
C TRP A 103 22.79 3.33 19.02
N LYS A 104 23.96 3.92 18.79
CA LYS A 104 25.07 3.98 19.74
C LYS A 104 25.00 5.28 20.50
N ARG A 105 25.45 5.23 21.76
CA ARG A 105 25.74 6.43 22.54
C ARG A 105 27.14 6.93 22.21
N ASP A 106 27.34 8.24 22.26
CA ASP A 106 28.68 8.81 22.17
C ASP A 106 29.45 8.51 23.46
N GLU A 107 30.47 7.66 23.37
CA GLU A 107 31.26 7.21 24.52
C GLU A 107 31.97 8.36 25.26
N ASN A 108 32.37 9.42 24.54
CA ASN A 108 33.08 10.55 25.14
C ASN A 108 32.09 11.44 25.91
N GLU A 109 30.93 11.72 25.32
CA GLU A 109 29.87 12.47 25.99
C GLU A 109 29.27 11.69 27.16
N GLU A 110 29.13 10.37 27.04
CA GLU A 110 28.71 9.49 28.12
C GLU A 110 29.63 9.63 29.34
N LYS A 111 30.94 9.42 29.16
CA LYS A 111 31.93 9.53 30.25
C LYS A 111 31.91 10.90 30.90
N ARG A 112 31.81 11.97 30.10
CA ARG A 112 31.74 13.35 30.58
C ARG A 112 30.48 13.60 31.42
N ARG A 113 29.33 13.07 30.99
CA ARG A 113 28.06 13.26 31.68
C ARG A 113 27.99 12.47 32.97
N VAL A 114 28.34 11.18 32.93
CA VAL A 114 28.35 10.33 34.12
C VAL A 114 29.26 10.91 35.20
N ALA A 115 30.42 11.46 34.83
CA ALA A 115 31.33 12.15 35.78
C ALA A 115 30.71 13.39 36.45
N ARG A 116 29.70 14.02 35.84
CA ARG A 116 28.96 15.16 36.39
C ARG A 116 27.80 14.75 37.29
N ILE A 117 27.36 13.49 37.25
CA ILE A 117 26.29 12.96 38.10
C ILE A 117 26.88 12.66 39.48
N GLN A 118 27.04 13.71 40.29
CA GLN A 118 27.57 13.59 41.65
C GLN A 118 26.49 13.59 42.73
N ASP A 119 25.31 14.14 42.41
CA ASP A 119 24.23 14.35 43.37
C ASP A 119 23.02 13.47 43.05
N PHE A 120 23.10 12.21 43.49
CA PHE A 120 22.03 11.22 43.39
C PHE A 120 22.10 10.23 44.57
N LYS A 121 21.03 9.49 44.84
CA LYS A 121 20.96 8.52 45.93
C LYS A 121 20.96 7.09 45.40
N LEU A 122 22.09 6.39 45.54
CA LEU A 122 22.16 4.94 45.28
C LEU A 122 21.60 4.17 46.49
N LEU A 123 20.57 3.35 46.29
CA LEU A 123 19.89 2.62 47.37
C LEU A 123 20.22 1.14 47.39
N LYS A 124 20.52 0.56 46.22
CA LYS A 124 20.84 -0.86 46.03
C LYS A 124 21.95 -1.02 45.01
N ASP A 125 22.71 -2.10 45.17
CA ASP A 125 23.75 -2.51 44.23
C ASP A 125 23.12 -3.01 42.91
N PRO A 126 23.42 -2.38 41.75
CA PRO A 126 22.86 -2.77 40.45
C PRO A 126 23.10 -4.24 40.08
N GLU A 127 24.22 -4.84 40.49
CA GLU A 127 24.55 -6.22 40.14
C GLU A 127 23.63 -7.23 40.85
N LYS A 128 23.22 -6.89 42.08
CA LYS A 128 22.43 -7.77 42.97
C LYS A 128 20.96 -7.39 43.08
N TYR A 129 20.57 -6.24 42.52
CA TYR A 129 19.22 -5.70 42.66
C TYR A 129 18.16 -6.48 41.87
N PHE A 130 18.54 -7.00 40.70
CA PHE A 130 17.57 -7.59 39.79
C PHE A 130 17.27 -9.06 40.12
N PRO A 131 15.99 -9.47 40.16
CA PRO A 131 15.62 -10.87 40.30
C PRO A 131 16.10 -11.69 39.08
N VAL A 132 16.26 -13.00 39.28
CA VAL A 132 16.54 -13.93 38.17
C VAL A 132 15.27 -14.05 37.33
N GLU A 133 15.30 -13.50 36.12
CA GLU A 133 14.19 -13.57 35.16
C GLU A 133 14.68 -13.93 33.77
N ASP A 134 13.99 -14.85 33.11
CA ASP A 134 14.18 -15.15 31.69
C ASP A 134 13.32 -14.21 30.84
N ILE A 135 13.90 -13.07 30.49
CA ILE A 135 13.34 -12.16 29.50
C ILE A 135 14.08 -12.39 28.19
N LYS A 136 13.37 -13.01 27.23
CA LYS A 136 13.82 -13.08 25.85
C LYS A 136 13.89 -11.66 25.30
N ARG A 137 15.02 -11.32 24.68
CA ARG A 137 15.14 -10.10 23.89
C ARG A 137 14.02 -10.11 22.83
N PRO A 138 13.22 -9.05 22.70
CA PRO A 138 12.30 -8.91 21.57
C PRO A 138 13.09 -9.06 20.26
N VAL A 139 12.56 -9.83 19.30
CA VAL A 139 13.21 -9.98 17.99
C VAL A 139 13.21 -8.61 17.32
N ARG A 140 14.39 -8.03 17.13
CA ARG A 140 14.58 -6.75 16.43
C ARG A 140 14.25 -6.91 14.95
N LYS A 141 13.50 -5.95 14.37
CA LYS A 141 13.65 -5.67 12.93
C LYS A 141 14.96 -4.91 12.79
N SER A 142 15.86 -5.30 11.88
CA SER A 142 17.18 -4.67 11.84
C SER A 142 17.04 -3.19 11.47
N LYS A 143 17.94 -2.35 11.98
CA LYS A 143 17.99 -0.94 11.60
C LYS A 143 18.08 -0.75 10.08
N LYS A 144 18.76 -1.66 9.38
CA LYS A 144 18.76 -1.71 7.91
C LYS A 144 17.34 -1.90 7.37
N ASP A 145 16.49 -2.72 7.98
CA ASP A 145 15.12 -2.96 7.52
C ASP A 145 14.19 -1.78 7.77
N ILE A 146 14.36 -1.08 8.89
CA ILE A 146 13.60 0.15 9.22
C ILE A 146 14.05 1.29 8.30
N GLU A 147 15.36 1.48 8.15
CA GLU A 147 15.96 2.50 7.27
C GLU A 147 15.67 2.19 5.80
N ILE A 148 15.61 0.92 5.38
CA ILE A 148 15.11 0.50 4.06
C ILE A 148 13.62 0.80 3.91
N ALA A 149 12.79 0.61 4.95
CA ALA A 149 11.36 0.90 4.89
C ALA A 149 11.09 2.41 4.80
N GLU A 150 11.81 3.22 5.58
CA GLU A 150 11.74 4.68 5.53
C GLU A 150 12.30 5.23 4.22
N LEU A 151 13.44 4.71 3.74
CA LEU A 151 13.98 5.07 2.43
C LEU A 151 13.02 4.66 1.31
N LYS A 152 12.35 3.50 1.40
CA LYS A 152 11.31 3.09 0.45
C LYS A 152 10.09 4.00 0.49
N ALA A 153 9.66 4.43 1.68
CA ALA A 153 8.56 5.36 1.85
C ALA A 153 8.90 6.74 1.26
N ARG A 154 10.09 7.25 1.54
CA ARG A 154 10.58 8.55 1.07
C ARG A 154 10.88 8.55 -0.42
N ILE A 155 11.41 7.44 -0.96
CA ILE A 155 11.54 7.22 -2.40
C ILE A 155 10.16 7.17 -3.04
N SER A 156 9.18 6.48 -2.45
CA SER A 156 7.81 6.45 -2.99
C SER A 156 7.18 7.85 -3.03
N GLU A 157 7.44 8.68 -2.03
CA GLU A 157 6.99 10.07 -1.97
C GLU A 157 7.71 10.96 -2.99
N ILE A 158 9.01 10.79 -3.18
CA ILE A 158 9.81 11.50 -4.19
C ILE A 158 9.42 11.04 -5.61
N LEU A 159 9.10 9.76 -5.82
CA LEU A 159 8.56 9.25 -7.08
C LEU A 159 7.19 9.84 -7.39
N LEU A 160 6.39 10.10 -6.36
CA LEU A 160 5.14 10.84 -6.46
C LEU A 160 5.37 12.29 -6.90
N LEU A 161 6.39 12.97 -6.35
CA LEU A 161 6.72 14.35 -6.72
C LEU A 161 7.35 14.46 -8.11
N LEU A 162 8.25 13.54 -8.47
CA LEU A 162 8.83 13.44 -9.83
C LEU A 162 7.77 13.12 -10.88
N SER A 163 6.69 12.43 -10.49
CA SER A 163 5.55 12.20 -11.39
C SER A 163 4.74 13.44 -11.74
N LYS A 164 4.99 14.57 -11.07
CA LYS A 164 4.41 15.88 -11.39
C LYS A 164 5.23 16.68 -12.42
N SER A 165 6.40 16.20 -12.84
CA SER A 165 7.25 16.83 -13.87
C SER A 165 6.97 16.23 -15.25
N SER A 166 7.09 17.03 -16.32
CA SER A 166 6.90 16.62 -17.72
C SER A 166 8.08 15.84 -18.31
N LYS A 167 9.18 15.67 -17.56
CA LYS A 167 10.37 14.93 -17.98
C LYS A 167 10.32 13.46 -17.54
N ASP A 168 10.74 12.56 -18.43
CA ASP A 168 10.79 11.13 -18.18
C ASP A 168 12.05 10.75 -17.36
N TYR A 169 11.87 10.60 -16.05
CA TYR A 169 12.90 10.13 -15.12
C TYR A 169 12.89 8.61 -14.92
N SER A 170 12.14 7.84 -15.73
CA SER A 170 11.93 6.40 -15.53
C SER A 170 13.22 5.57 -15.45
N LYS A 171 14.25 5.93 -16.25
CA LYS A 171 15.57 5.30 -16.21
C LYS A 171 16.37 5.62 -14.95
N GLU A 172 16.43 6.88 -14.54
CA GLU A 172 17.12 7.27 -13.29
C GLU A 172 16.41 6.67 -12.08
N ILE A 173 15.07 6.62 -12.08
CA ILE A 173 14.25 5.96 -11.06
C ILE A 173 14.57 4.46 -10.95
N GLN A 174 14.74 3.81 -12.09
CA GLN A 174 15.07 2.39 -12.11
C GLN A 174 16.50 2.13 -11.66
N GLU A 175 17.46 2.94 -12.10
CA GLU A 175 18.85 2.85 -11.63
C GLU A 175 18.98 3.13 -10.13
N LEU A 176 18.17 4.04 -9.58
CA LEU A 176 18.11 4.31 -8.14
C LEU A 176 17.48 3.15 -7.36
N ASN A 177 16.41 2.53 -7.88
CA ASN A 177 15.80 1.33 -7.28
C ASN A 177 16.74 0.11 -7.34
N ASP A 178 17.48 -0.05 -8.43
CA ASP A 178 18.42 -1.15 -8.61
C ASP A 178 19.64 -0.96 -7.69
N LYS A 179 20.16 0.27 -7.56
CA LYS A 179 21.21 0.62 -6.58
C LYS A 179 20.75 0.50 -5.12
N LEU A 180 19.46 0.71 -4.83
CA LEU A 180 18.87 0.53 -3.49
C LEU A 180 18.83 -0.95 -3.06
N ASN A 181 18.60 -1.85 -4.01
CA ASN A 181 18.60 -3.29 -3.78
C ASN A 181 20.02 -3.89 -3.71
N ASP A 182 21.03 -3.16 -4.17
CA ASP A 182 22.43 -3.54 -4.02
C ASP A 182 22.94 -3.22 -2.61
N THR A 183 23.43 -4.24 -1.91
CA THR A 183 23.77 -4.17 -0.48
C THR A 183 25.12 -3.47 -0.22
N SER A 184 25.89 -3.17 -1.28
CA SER A 184 27.24 -2.59 -1.21
C SER A 184 27.35 -1.11 -1.60
N SER A 185 26.28 -0.50 -2.10
CA SER A 185 26.31 0.89 -2.59
C SER A 185 26.31 1.91 -1.43
N ASP A 186 27.12 2.97 -1.55
CA ASP A 186 27.16 4.06 -0.58
C ASP A 186 25.87 4.90 -0.68
N LYS A 187 25.05 4.78 0.36
CA LYS A 187 23.69 5.34 0.42
C LYS A 187 23.67 6.85 0.63
N SER A 188 24.80 7.44 1.04
CA SER A 188 24.94 8.89 1.23
C SER A 188 24.95 9.65 -0.10
N GLU A 189 25.56 9.06 -1.13
CA GLU A 189 25.66 9.62 -2.47
C GLU A 189 24.31 9.57 -3.21
N LEU A 190 23.53 8.50 -2.97
CA LEU A 190 22.14 8.37 -3.44
C LEU A 190 21.23 9.46 -2.86
N LEU A 191 21.32 9.73 -1.56
CA LEU A 191 20.54 10.78 -0.90
C LEU A 191 20.87 12.17 -1.42
N LYS A 192 22.15 12.44 -1.67
CA LYS A 192 22.60 13.71 -2.23
C LYS A 192 22.06 13.91 -3.64
N ARG A 193 22.12 12.89 -4.49
CA ARG A 193 21.60 12.95 -5.86
C ARG A 193 20.07 13.11 -5.91
N LEU A 194 19.35 12.47 -4.98
CA LEU A 194 17.90 12.64 -4.83
C LEU A 194 17.52 14.06 -4.40
N ALA A 195 18.27 14.66 -3.48
CA ALA A 195 18.06 16.04 -3.05
C ALA A 195 18.37 17.06 -4.17
N GLU A 196 19.38 16.79 -5.00
CA GLU A 196 19.70 17.59 -6.19
C GLU A 196 18.56 17.55 -7.22
N LEU A 197 18.03 16.37 -7.52
CA LEU A 197 16.88 16.20 -8.42
C LEU A 197 15.62 16.90 -7.90
N GLN A 198 15.36 16.84 -6.60
CA GLN A 198 14.26 17.57 -5.97
C GLN A 198 14.43 19.09 -6.13
N ALA A 199 15.64 19.61 -5.96
CA ALA A 199 15.93 21.02 -6.16
C ALA A 199 15.80 21.47 -7.63
N GLU A 200 16.13 20.60 -8.59
CA GLU A 200 15.95 20.86 -10.03
C GLU A 200 14.47 20.94 -10.40
N VAL A 201 13.64 20.03 -9.91
CA VAL A 201 12.18 20.02 -10.15
C VAL A 201 11.49 21.24 -9.51
N MET A 202 11.94 21.66 -8.32
CA MET A 202 11.40 22.85 -7.65
C MET A 202 11.78 24.15 -8.36
N LYS A 203 12.92 24.21 -9.04
CA LYS A 203 13.31 25.36 -9.89
C LYS A 203 12.51 25.44 -11.18
N GLU A 204 12.11 24.31 -11.75
CA GLU A 204 11.32 24.24 -12.98
C GLU A 204 9.88 24.75 -12.78
N ASN A 205 9.29 24.53 -11.60
CA ASN A 205 7.94 24.95 -11.23
C ASN A 205 7.82 26.43 -10.79
N GLN A 206 8.89 27.24 -10.89
CA GLN A 206 8.89 28.67 -10.52
C GLN A 206 9.20 29.61 -11.69
N GLN A 207 9.13 29.16 -12.95
CA GLN A 207 9.20 30.10 -14.08
C GLN A 207 7.84 30.79 -14.31
N PRO A 208 7.79 32.15 -14.37
CA PRO A 208 6.57 32.88 -14.67
C PRO A 208 6.10 32.59 -16.10
N VAL A 209 4.80 32.36 -16.26
CA VAL A 209 4.13 32.35 -17.56
C VAL A 209 4.18 33.76 -18.15
N GLU A 210 5.11 34.02 -19.07
CA GLU A 210 5.07 35.20 -19.91
C GLU A 210 4.17 34.90 -21.11
N VAL A 211 2.98 35.50 -21.11
CA VAL A 211 2.05 35.45 -22.24
C VAL A 211 2.66 36.25 -23.38
N VAL A 212 3.20 35.55 -24.39
CA VAL A 212 3.55 36.16 -25.68
C VAL A 212 2.65 35.55 -26.75
N GLU A 213 1.73 36.39 -27.21
CA GLU A 213 0.87 36.19 -28.36
C GLU A 213 1.74 36.02 -29.62
N LYS A 214 1.71 34.82 -30.24
CA LYS A 214 2.25 34.58 -31.58
C LYS A 214 1.26 33.74 -32.40
N GLU A 215 1.05 34.21 -33.62
CA GLU A 215 0.25 33.65 -34.70
C GLU A 215 0.53 32.16 -34.99
N PRO A 216 -0.45 31.43 -35.58
CA PRO A 216 -0.49 29.97 -35.55
C PRO A 216 0.48 29.38 -36.58
N GLU A 217 1.54 28.75 -36.09
CA GLU A 217 2.26 27.74 -36.85
C GLU A 217 1.62 26.38 -36.54
N VAL A 218 0.98 25.80 -37.54
CA VAL A 218 0.35 24.48 -37.48
C VAL A 218 1.47 23.44 -37.35
N VAL A 219 1.79 23.09 -36.11
CA VAL A 219 2.40 21.81 -35.79
C VAL A 219 1.27 20.97 -35.21
N GLU A 220 0.74 20.06 -36.03
CA GLU A 220 -0.14 18.98 -35.58
C GLU A 220 0.64 18.14 -34.55
N VAL A 221 0.54 18.52 -33.29
CA VAL A 221 0.80 17.59 -32.19
C VAL A 221 -0.39 16.66 -32.21
N GLU A 222 -0.22 15.46 -32.79
CA GLU A 222 -1.15 14.34 -32.65
C GLU A 222 -1.36 14.10 -31.15
N LYS A 223 -2.40 14.72 -30.62
CA LYS A 223 -2.89 14.49 -29.27
C LYS A 223 -3.53 13.12 -29.30
N ILE A 224 -2.78 12.10 -28.88
CA ILE A 224 -3.30 10.75 -28.67
C ILE A 224 -4.31 10.84 -27.52
N VAL A 225 -5.59 10.97 -27.87
CA VAL A 225 -6.71 10.85 -26.93
C VAL A 225 -7.23 9.43 -27.09
N GLU A 226 -6.80 8.51 -26.21
CA GLU A 226 -7.31 7.14 -26.19
C GLU A 226 -8.67 7.12 -25.51
N LYS A 227 -9.71 6.72 -26.26
CA LYS A 227 -11.05 6.46 -25.73
C LYS A 227 -11.21 4.97 -25.54
N ILE A 228 -11.18 4.49 -24.31
CA ILE A 228 -11.54 3.10 -24.02
C ILE A 228 -13.06 2.99 -24.11
N VAL A 229 -13.56 2.12 -24.98
CA VAL A 229 -15.01 1.92 -25.18
C VAL A 229 -15.42 0.62 -24.53
N TYR A 230 -16.13 0.73 -23.40
CA TYR A 230 -16.74 -0.39 -22.70
C TYR A 230 -18.15 -0.64 -23.26
N VAL A 231 -18.44 -1.89 -23.62
CA VAL A 231 -19.83 -2.33 -23.83
C VAL A 231 -20.28 -3.06 -22.58
N GLU A 232 -20.91 -2.34 -21.67
CA GLU A 232 -21.55 -2.93 -20.49
C GLU A 232 -22.87 -3.60 -20.90
N LYS A 233 -23.04 -4.87 -20.53
CA LYS A 233 -24.36 -5.49 -20.45
C LYS A 233 -24.51 -6.09 -19.06
N GLU A 234 -25.58 -5.75 -18.37
CA GLU A 234 -25.94 -6.39 -17.10
C GLU A 234 -26.09 -7.90 -17.32
N GLY A 235 -25.40 -8.68 -16.50
CA GLY A 235 -25.64 -10.10 -16.36
C GLY A 235 -26.63 -10.31 -15.22
N ASP A 236 -27.85 -10.74 -15.53
CA ASP A 236 -28.90 -10.96 -14.52
C ASP A 236 -28.63 -12.18 -13.61
N ASN A 237 -27.67 -13.03 -13.96
CA ASN A 237 -27.42 -14.30 -13.27
C ASN A 237 -26.13 -14.26 -12.44
N GLU A 238 -26.21 -14.71 -11.19
CA GLU A 238 -25.03 -15.06 -10.39
C GLU A 238 -24.26 -16.19 -11.06
N VAL A 239 -22.93 -16.04 -11.14
CA VAL A 239 -22.02 -17.03 -11.73
C VAL A 239 -21.03 -17.47 -10.65
N LYS A 240 -20.64 -18.74 -10.69
CA LYS A 240 -19.59 -19.26 -9.81
C LYS A 240 -18.27 -18.57 -10.13
N VAL A 241 -17.61 -18.05 -9.10
CA VAL A 241 -16.32 -17.37 -9.24
C VAL A 241 -15.25 -18.15 -8.48
N ASP A 242 -14.10 -18.35 -9.12
CA ASP A 242 -12.92 -18.92 -8.49
C ASP A 242 -11.78 -17.89 -8.49
N TYR A 243 -10.86 -18.00 -7.53
CA TYR A 243 -9.69 -17.13 -7.43
C TYR A 243 -8.61 -17.55 -8.44
N HIS A 244 -8.14 -16.60 -9.23
CA HIS A 244 -7.02 -16.79 -10.13
C HIS A 244 -5.98 -15.67 -9.95
N ASN A 245 -4.69 -16.04 -10.00
CA ASN A 245 -3.62 -15.06 -10.06
C ASN A 245 -3.43 -14.58 -11.50
N VAL A 246 -3.29 -13.26 -11.69
CA VAL A 246 -3.14 -12.64 -13.02
C VAL A 246 -1.95 -13.18 -13.82
N ALA A 247 -0.85 -13.56 -13.18
CA ALA A 247 0.36 -14.08 -13.83
C ALA A 247 0.14 -15.42 -14.56
N ASN A 248 -0.95 -16.13 -14.24
CA ASN A 248 -1.31 -17.40 -14.87
C ASN A 248 -2.15 -17.23 -16.15
N TYR A 249 -2.47 -15.99 -16.52
CA TYR A 249 -3.22 -15.70 -17.74
C TYR A 249 -2.30 -15.49 -18.94
N GLU A 250 -2.85 -15.70 -20.14
CA GLU A 250 -2.20 -15.32 -21.39
C GLU A 250 -1.99 -13.80 -21.44
N LEU A 251 -1.01 -13.35 -22.24
CA LEU A 251 -0.64 -11.94 -22.33
C LEU A 251 -1.83 -11.02 -22.64
N SER A 252 -2.74 -11.44 -23.53
CA SER A 252 -3.95 -10.65 -23.85
C SER A 252 -4.80 -10.39 -22.62
N ASP A 253 -5.04 -11.44 -21.84
CA ASP A 253 -5.94 -11.40 -20.69
C ASP A 253 -5.28 -10.65 -19.52
N GLN A 254 -3.95 -10.67 -19.41
CA GLN A 254 -3.23 -9.78 -18.50
C GLN A 254 -3.42 -8.30 -18.91
N ILE A 255 -3.30 -7.96 -20.19
CA ILE A 255 -3.53 -6.57 -20.64
C ILE A 255 -4.97 -6.14 -20.35
N ASP A 256 -5.95 -7.01 -20.59
CA ASP A 256 -7.35 -6.75 -20.26
C ASP A 256 -7.55 -6.53 -18.75
N ALA A 257 -6.93 -7.36 -17.90
CA ALA A 257 -6.97 -7.19 -16.45
C ALA A 257 -6.38 -5.84 -16.00
N LEU A 258 -5.29 -5.36 -16.63
CA LEU A 258 -4.73 -4.03 -16.33
C LEU A 258 -5.68 -2.90 -16.72
N ALA A 259 -6.29 -2.98 -17.91
CA ALA A 259 -7.24 -1.98 -18.37
C ALA A 259 -8.44 -1.90 -17.41
N LEU A 260 -9.01 -3.04 -17.04
CA LEU A 260 -10.09 -3.14 -16.06
C LEU A 260 -9.69 -2.62 -14.69
N TYR A 261 -8.47 -2.92 -14.24
CA TYR A 261 -7.97 -2.44 -12.95
C TYR A 261 -7.85 -0.92 -12.95
N SER A 262 -7.27 -0.36 -14.01
CA SER A 262 -7.14 1.08 -14.17
C SER A 262 -8.49 1.80 -14.06
N GLU A 263 -9.55 1.30 -14.73
CA GLU A 263 -10.89 1.87 -14.56
C GLU A 263 -11.45 1.67 -13.17
N LYS A 264 -11.27 0.49 -12.58
CA LYS A 264 -11.78 0.22 -11.24
C LYS A 264 -11.22 1.22 -10.24
N ILE A 265 -9.95 1.63 -10.37
CA ILE A 265 -9.38 2.69 -9.54
C ILE A 265 -10.10 4.03 -9.74
N GLN A 266 -10.44 4.40 -10.98
CA GLN A 266 -11.24 5.59 -11.26
C GLN A 266 -12.65 5.48 -10.67
N GLU A 267 -13.33 4.35 -10.86
CA GLU A 267 -14.66 4.09 -10.30
C GLU A 267 -14.67 4.18 -8.77
N ILE A 268 -13.67 3.58 -8.11
CA ILE A 268 -13.49 3.68 -6.66
C ILE A 268 -13.33 5.15 -6.25
N SER A 269 -12.48 5.89 -6.96
CA SER A 269 -12.22 7.32 -6.70
C SER A 269 -13.48 8.18 -6.84
N ASP A 270 -14.31 7.90 -7.84
CA ASP A 270 -15.52 8.68 -8.14
C ASP A 270 -16.69 8.34 -7.20
N ASN A 271 -16.70 7.15 -6.60
CA ASN A 271 -17.82 6.67 -5.80
C ASN A 271 -17.48 6.47 -4.31
N LEU A 272 -16.48 7.19 -3.80
CA LEU A 272 -16.15 7.20 -2.37
C LEU A 272 -17.38 7.59 -1.53
N THR A 273 -17.72 6.74 -0.55
CA THR A 273 -18.78 6.99 0.44
C THR A 273 -18.19 7.38 1.81
N ASN A 274 -16.94 7.00 2.07
CA ASN A 274 -16.14 7.48 3.19
C ASN A 274 -14.70 7.69 2.74
N SER A 275 -14.23 8.94 2.76
CA SER A 275 -12.83 9.32 2.46
C SER A 275 -11.88 9.07 3.63
N LYS A 276 -12.39 8.97 4.86
CA LYS A 276 -11.54 8.83 6.06
C LYS A 276 -10.87 7.46 6.10
N THR A 277 -9.56 7.47 6.31
CA THR A 277 -8.73 6.26 6.39
C THR A 277 -7.75 6.38 7.57
N ASN A 278 -7.03 5.29 7.85
CA ASN A 278 -5.98 5.20 8.86
C ASN A 278 -4.68 4.69 8.24
N ASN A 279 -3.58 4.72 8.99
CA ASN A 279 -2.27 4.33 8.48
C ASN A 279 -2.22 2.92 7.87
N GLU A 280 -2.86 1.94 8.51
CA GLU A 280 -2.85 0.55 8.04
C GLU A 280 -3.69 0.38 6.77
N ASP A 281 -4.88 0.97 6.74
CA ASP A 281 -5.79 0.93 5.58
C ASP A 281 -5.19 1.67 4.36
N LEU A 282 -4.60 2.84 4.56
CA LEU A 282 -3.92 3.59 3.50
C LEU A 282 -2.68 2.84 2.98
N ALA A 283 -1.88 2.24 3.86
CA ALA A 283 -0.74 1.42 3.46
C ALA A 283 -1.20 0.20 2.65
N GLU A 284 -2.33 -0.40 3.03
CA GLU A 284 -2.93 -1.53 2.34
C GLU A 284 -3.38 -1.18 0.91
N ILE A 285 -4.08 -0.07 0.74
CA ILE A 285 -4.51 0.47 -0.56
C ILE A 285 -3.29 0.73 -1.46
N LYS A 286 -2.27 1.42 -0.93
CA LYS A 286 -1.02 1.70 -1.65
C LYS A 286 -0.30 0.42 -2.05
N ALA A 287 -0.23 -0.57 -1.16
CA ALA A 287 0.41 -1.86 -1.43
C ALA A 287 -0.28 -2.63 -2.56
N ASN A 288 -1.61 -2.65 -2.59
CA ASN A 288 -2.37 -3.31 -3.65
C ASN A 288 -2.10 -2.66 -5.02
N ILE A 289 -2.17 -1.34 -5.12
CA ILE A 289 -1.86 -0.58 -6.35
C ILE A 289 -0.41 -0.82 -6.80
N ASN A 290 0.54 -0.78 -5.86
CA ASN A 290 1.96 -0.99 -6.17
C ASN A 290 2.23 -2.41 -6.67
N THR A 291 1.51 -3.41 -6.16
CA THR A 291 1.62 -4.80 -6.63
C THR A 291 1.26 -4.91 -8.12
N VAL A 292 0.21 -4.23 -8.56
CA VAL A 292 -0.17 -4.13 -9.98
C VAL A 292 0.92 -3.46 -10.80
N ASN A 293 1.40 -2.29 -10.36
CA ASN A 293 2.46 -1.55 -11.07
C ASN A 293 3.73 -2.40 -11.24
N ILE A 294 4.17 -3.10 -10.19
CA ILE A 294 5.35 -3.97 -10.24
C ILE A 294 5.15 -5.13 -11.21
N HIS A 295 3.99 -5.82 -11.14
CA HIS A 295 3.67 -6.93 -12.03
C HIS A 295 3.76 -6.52 -13.50
N TYR A 296 3.04 -5.46 -13.89
CA TYR A 296 2.97 -5.03 -15.28
C TYR A 296 4.23 -4.35 -15.78
N SER A 297 4.98 -3.65 -14.91
CA SER A 297 6.30 -3.11 -15.28
C SER A 297 7.30 -4.24 -15.58
N LYS A 298 7.25 -5.35 -14.83
CA LYS A 298 8.06 -6.54 -15.11
C LYS A 298 7.61 -7.24 -16.39
N LEU A 299 6.30 -7.41 -16.57
CA LEU A 299 5.72 -7.98 -17.79
C LEU A 299 6.18 -7.19 -19.02
N GLN A 300 5.98 -5.87 -19.03
CA GLN A 300 6.40 -4.97 -20.11
C GLN A 300 7.88 -5.12 -20.48
N LYS A 301 8.77 -5.22 -19.48
CA LYS A 301 10.21 -5.40 -19.68
C LYS A 301 10.59 -6.79 -20.20
N SER A 302 9.81 -7.81 -19.84
CA SER A 302 10.04 -9.19 -20.28
C SER A 302 9.58 -9.47 -21.72
N LEU A 303 8.73 -8.60 -22.27
CA LEU A 303 8.22 -8.74 -23.64
C LEU A 303 9.34 -8.58 -24.68
N SER A 304 9.36 -9.50 -25.64
CA SER A 304 10.29 -9.46 -26.77
C SER A 304 9.91 -8.36 -27.78
N LYS A 305 10.84 -8.03 -28.69
CA LYS A 305 10.62 -7.03 -29.75
C LYS A 305 9.39 -7.31 -30.64
N ASN A 306 8.94 -8.56 -30.71
CA ASN A 306 7.77 -8.95 -31.50
C ASN A 306 6.44 -8.54 -30.83
N HIS A 307 6.49 -8.06 -29.58
CA HIS A 307 5.33 -7.62 -28.80
C HIS A 307 5.34 -6.10 -28.55
N GLU A 308 5.91 -5.32 -29.49
CA GLU A 308 6.09 -3.88 -29.33
C GLU A 308 4.75 -3.14 -29.13
N THR A 309 3.69 -3.56 -29.82
CA THR A 309 2.33 -3.03 -29.62
C THR A 309 1.87 -3.26 -28.19
N GLN A 310 1.89 -4.50 -27.71
CA GLN A 310 1.49 -4.84 -26.34
C GLN A 310 2.32 -4.09 -25.30
N LYS A 311 3.62 -3.88 -25.59
CA LYS A 311 4.52 -3.14 -24.72
C LYS A 311 4.09 -1.67 -24.57
N ARG A 312 3.72 -1.02 -25.67
CA ARG A 312 3.18 0.35 -25.67
C ARG A 312 1.82 0.41 -24.99
N THR A 313 0.94 -0.55 -25.27
CA THR A 313 -0.36 -0.65 -24.61
C THR A 313 -0.20 -0.72 -23.08
N ILE A 314 0.69 -1.58 -22.58
CA ILE A 314 0.97 -1.68 -21.13
C ILE A 314 1.54 -0.37 -20.59
N GLU A 315 2.43 0.31 -21.32
CA GLU A 315 2.99 1.61 -20.94
C GLU A 315 1.91 2.66 -20.73
N THR A 316 1.00 2.80 -21.70
CA THR A 316 -0.10 3.75 -21.62
C THR A 316 -1.05 3.42 -20.47
N LEU A 317 -1.41 2.15 -20.31
CA LEU A 317 -2.28 1.72 -19.22
C LEU A 317 -1.65 1.94 -17.84
N LEU A 318 -0.34 1.75 -17.69
CA LEU A 318 0.39 2.07 -16.46
C LEU A 318 0.42 3.58 -16.19
N SER A 319 0.59 4.41 -17.21
CA SER A 319 0.50 5.87 -17.09
C SER A 319 -0.89 6.31 -16.61
N ASN A 320 -1.95 5.75 -17.20
CA ASN A 320 -3.33 6.01 -16.80
C ASN A 320 -3.60 5.53 -15.38
N LEU A 321 -3.15 4.32 -15.03
CA LEU A 321 -3.29 3.79 -13.68
C LEU A 321 -2.61 4.70 -12.65
N LYS A 322 -1.42 5.22 -12.98
CA LYS A 322 -0.68 6.15 -12.11
C LYS A 322 -1.49 7.42 -11.85
N ALA A 323 -1.99 8.08 -12.90
CA ALA A 323 -2.80 9.29 -12.77
C ALA A 323 -4.06 9.05 -11.92
N ARG A 324 -4.76 7.93 -12.16
CA ARG A 324 -5.98 7.55 -11.43
C ARG A 324 -5.70 7.19 -9.98
N SER A 325 -4.60 6.51 -9.72
CA SER A 325 -4.15 6.17 -8.37
C SER A 325 -3.84 7.42 -7.55
N LEU A 326 -3.17 8.41 -8.15
CA LEU A 326 -2.93 9.70 -7.51
C LEU A 326 -4.24 10.39 -7.14
N ALA A 327 -5.17 10.47 -8.09
CA ALA A 327 -6.48 11.08 -7.86
C ALA A 327 -7.28 10.37 -6.76
N LEU A 328 -7.18 9.04 -6.64
CA LEU A 328 -7.76 8.30 -5.52
C LEU A 328 -7.10 8.66 -4.19
N ILE A 329 -5.77 8.58 -4.11
CA ILE A 329 -5.03 8.82 -2.87
C ILE A 329 -5.21 10.26 -2.36
N GLU A 330 -5.26 11.24 -3.26
CA GLU A 330 -5.51 12.65 -2.89
C GLU A 330 -6.90 12.90 -2.30
N LYS A 331 -7.89 12.04 -2.59
CA LYS A 331 -9.24 12.10 -2.00
C LYS A 331 -9.34 11.39 -0.63
N LEU A 332 -8.32 10.65 -0.20
CA LEU A 332 -8.34 9.95 1.08
C LEU A 332 -7.84 10.86 2.21
N GLU A 333 -8.63 10.95 3.28
CA GLU A 333 -8.36 11.77 4.45
C GLU A 333 -7.74 10.90 5.55
N LEU A 334 -6.43 11.02 5.76
CA LEU A 334 -5.71 10.24 6.75
C LEU A 334 -5.94 10.77 8.17
N ASP A 335 -6.44 9.90 9.05
CA ASP A 335 -6.37 10.08 10.50
C ASP A 335 -5.26 9.18 11.05
N GLU A 336 -4.10 9.78 11.32
CA GLU A 336 -2.89 9.06 11.78
C GLU A 336 -3.09 8.37 13.13
N ASN A 337 -4.07 8.82 13.92
CA ASN A 337 -4.33 8.32 15.28
C ASN A 337 -5.48 7.30 15.34
N ALA A 338 -6.19 7.11 14.22
CA ALA A 338 -7.30 6.17 14.16
C ALA A 338 -6.80 4.72 14.16
N LYS A 339 -7.33 3.90 15.08
CA LYS A 339 -7.14 2.45 15.04
C LYS A 339 -7.81 1.88 13.80
N ASN A 340 -7.23 0.82 13.22
CA ASN A 340 -7.82 0.14 12.09
C ASN A 340 -9.07 -0.66 12.49
N THR A 341 -10.23 -0.10 12.18
CA THR A 341 -11.54 -0.67 12.49
C THR A 341 -12.46 -0.48 11.29
N PRO A 342 -13.54 -1.26 11.14
CA PRO A 342 -14.48 -1.06 10.04
C PRO A 342 -15.00 0.37 9.91
N THR A 343 -15.09 1.14 11.00
CA THR A 343 -15.56 2.54 10.99
C THR A 343 -14.51 3.57 10.60
N THR A 344 -13.24 3.19 10.54
CA THR A 344 -12.08 4.08 10.27
C THR A 344 -11.38 3.72 8.96
N LYS A 345 -12.01 2.89 8.12
CA LYS A 345 -11.56 2.55 6.77
C LYS A 345 -12.25 3.42 5.72
N ALA A 346 -11.58 3.60 4.59
CA ALA A 346 -12.19 4.20 3.42
C ALA A 346 -13.15 3.21 2.74
N TYR A 347 -14.28 3.72 2.24
CA TYR A 347 -15.28 2.94 1.51
C TYR A 347 -15.70 3.64 0.23
N PHE A 348 -16.09 2.85 -0.76
CA PHE A 348 -16.77 3.30 -1.95
C PHE A 348 -18.04 2.47 -2.18
N ARG A 349 -18.97 3.02 -2.94
CA ARG A 349 -20.16 2.28 -3.38
C ARG A 349 -19.88 1.64 -4.73
N ASP A 350 -19.90 0.31 -4.78
CA ASP A 350 -19.77 -0.41 -6.05
C ASP A 350 -21.01 -0.10 -6.92
N ASN A 351 -20.82 0.44 -8.12
CA ASN A 351 -21.96 0.85 -8.93
C ASN A 351 -22.79 -0.33 -9.45
N PHE A 352 -22.28 -1.55 -9.38
CA PHE A 352 -22.92 -2.72 -9.92
C PHE A 352 -23.57 -3.57 -8.84
N THR A 353 -22.86 -3.88 -7.75
CA THR A 353 -23.48 -4.61 -6.63
C THR A 353 -24.31 -3.69 -5.73
N LYS A 354 -24.05 -2.36 -5.79
CA LYS A 354 -24.62 -1.32 -4.93
C LYS A 354 -24.18 -1.41 -3.46
N ASP A 355 -23.25 -2.31 -3.14
CA ASP A 355 -22.70 -2.50 -1.81
C ASP A 355 -21.64 -1.45 -1.47
N ASN A 356 -21.45 -1.20 -0.18
CA ASN A 356 -20.31 -0.45 0.32
C ASN A 356 -19.13 -1.40 0.53
N VAL A 357 -18.08 -1.21 -0.26
CA VAL A 357 -16.89 -2.05 -0.24
C VAL A 357 -15.72 -1.21 0.28
N SER A 358 -14.85 -1.81 1.10
CA SER A 358 -13.66 -1.10 1.56
C SER A 358 -12.73 -0.81 0.38
N VAL A 359 -12.11 0.37 0.36
CA VAL A 359 -11.19 0.74 -0.74
C VAL A 359 -10.01 -0.23 -0.81
N ALA A 360 -9.52 -0.70 0.33
CA ALA A 360 -8.47 -1.72 0.40
C ALA A 360 -8.90 -3.03 -0.31
N GLU A 361 -10.10 -3.53 -0.06
CA GLU A 361 -10.63 -4.71 -0.74
C GLU A 361 -10.84 -4.44 -2.24
N GLY A 362 -11.47 -3.31 -2.59
CA GLY A 362 -11.75 -2.92 -3.97
C GLY A 362 -10.50 -2.82 -4.83
N THR A 363 -9.40 -2.34 -4.27
CA THR A 363 -8.10 -2.24 -4.96
C THR A 363 -7.33 -3.57 -5.04
N SER A 364 -7.83 -4.66 -4.45
CA SER A 364 -7.05 -5.91 -4.39
C SER A 364 -7.25 -6.86 -5.59
N PHE A 365 -8.25 -6.62 -6.44
CA PHE A 365 -8.65 -7.55 -7.50
C PHE A 365 -9.47 -6.88 -8.61
N VAL A 366 -9.63 -7.58 -9.73
CA VAL A 366 -10.64 -7.30 -10.77
C VAL A 366 -11.42 -8.56 -11.10
N HIS A 367 -12.61 -8.38 -11.67
CA HIS A 367 -13.33 -9.47 -12.30
C HIS A 367 -12.98 -9.53 -13.78
N LEU A 368 -12.50 -10.68 -14.26
CA LEU A 368 -12.20 -10.94 -15.67
C LEU A 368 -12.63 -12.37 -16.01
N ASN A 369 -13.30 -12.56 -17.16
CA ASN A 369 -13.72 -13.90 -17.63
C ASN A 369 -14.47 -14.73 -16.58
N GLN A 370 -15.34 -14.07 -15.80
CA GLN A 370 -16.10 -14.67 -14.69
C GLN A 370 -15.25 -15.18 -13.52
N GLN A 371 -14.00 -14.72 -13.40
CA GLN A 371 -13.07 -15.08 -12.33
C GLN A 371 -12.75 -13.89 -11.44
N HIS A 372 -12.36 -14.19 -10.19
CA HIS A 372 -11.81 -13.22 -9.25
C HIS A 372 -10.30 -13.18 -9.46
N VAL A 373 -9.83 -12.18 -10.21
CA VAL A 373 -8.43 -12.06 -10.60
C VAL A 373 -7.70 -11.16 -9.62
N GLY A 374 -6.85 -11.79 -8.80
CA GLY A 374 -5.97 -11.10 -7.87
C GLY A 374 -4.54 -10.94 -8.42
N PHE A 375 -3.81 -10.01 -7.83
CA PHE A 375 -2.43 -9.67 -8.23
C PHE A 375 -1.36 -10.28 -7.31
N VAL A 376 -1.78 -11.14 -6.38
CA VAL A 376 -0.91 -11.92 -5.47
C VAL A 376 -1.25 -13.41 -5.53
N GLU A 377 -0.35 -14.27 -5.07
CA GLU A 377 -0.65 -15.71 -4.99
C GLU A 377 -1.82 -15.97 -4.03
N LYS A 378 -2.56 -17.07 -4.25
CA LYS A 378 -3.82 -17.35 -3.54
C LYS A 378 -3.64 -17.46 -2.02
N ASP A 379 -2.53 -18.02 -1.58
CA ASP A 379 -2.14 -18.15 -0.17
C ASP A 379 -1.80 -16.80 0.48
N LYS A 380 -1.45 -15.79 -0.32
CA LYS A 380 -1.18 -14.41 0.11
C LYS A 380 -2.40 -13.50 -0.03
N TYR A 381 -3.49 -14.00 -0.63
CA TYR A 381 -4.72 -13.23 -0.79
C TYR A 381 -5.50 -13.20 0.53
N LYS A 382 -5.85 -12.00 0.98
CA LYS A 382 -6.33 -11.71 2.33
C LYS A 382 -7.84 -11.46 2.43
N TYR A 383 -8.51 -11.24 1.30
CA TYR A 383 -9.95 -10.99 1.27
C TYR A 383 -10.72 -12.26 0.95
N SER A 384 -11.98 -12.29 1.37
CA SER A 384 -12.91 -13.34 0.99
C SER A 384 -13.14 -13.32 -0.52
N VAL A 385 -13.31 -14.50 -1.11
CA VAL A 385 -13.71 -14.65 -2.50
C VAL A 385 -15.10 -15.23 -2.49
N ASP A 386 -16.05 -14.50 -3.06
CA ASP A 386 -17.44 -14.93 -3.12
C ASP A 386 -17.56 -16.17 -4.01
N LYS A 387 -18.31 -17.17 -3.53
CA LYS A 387 -18.54 -18.41 -4.27
C LYS A 387 -19.44 -18.21 -5.49
N SER A 388 -20.29 -17.20 -5.44
CA SER A 388 -21.09 -16.71 -6.55
C SER A 388 -21.09 -15.19 -6.53
N ALA A 389 -20.90 -14.57 -7.70
CA ALA A 389 -20.99 -13.13 -7.84
C ALA A 389 -21.83 -12.79 -9.07
N LYS A 390 -22.52 -11.65 -9.00
CA LYS A 390 -23.00 -10.99 -10.21
C LYS A 390 -21.76 -10.44 -10.92
N LEU A 391 -21.64 -10.68 -12.23
CA LEU A 391 -20.47 -10.29 -12.99
C LEU A 391 -20.89 -9.40 -14.16
N ARG A 392 -20.14 -8.30 -14.37
CA ARG A 392 -20.31 -7.44 -15.55
C ARG A 392 -19.90 -8.23 -16.79
N LYS A 393 -20.69 -8.22 -17.86
CA LYS A 393 -20.15 -8.56 -19.18
C LYS A 393 -19.30 -7.38 -19.63
N GLN A 394 -18.01 -7.63 -19.76
CA GLN A 394 -17.03 -6.62 -20.12
C GLN A 394 -16.52 -6.90 -21.54
N LYS A 395 -16.49 -5.87 -22.37
CA LYS A 395 -15.71 -5.84 -23.61
C LYS A 395 -14.67 -4.74 -23.45
N VAL A 396 -13.40 -5.13 -23.45
CA VAL A 396 -12.28 -4.18 -23.42
C VAL A 396 -11.93 -3.84 -24.87
N VAL A 397 -12.00 -2.56 -25.23
CA VAL A 397 -11.57 -2.07 -26.55
C VAL A 397 -10.54 -0.98 -26.34
N ILE A 398 -9.29 -1.29 -26.66
CA ILE A 398 -8.16 -0.37 -26.58
C ILE A 398 -7.96 0.23 -27.97
N LEU A 399 -8.10 1.56 -28.08
CA LEU A 399 -7.92 2.28 -29.34
C LEU A 399 -6.53 2.96 -29.34
N GLU A 400 -5.57 2.36 -30.06
CA GLU A 400 -4.29 3.01 -30.37
C GLU A 400 -4.43 3.82 -31.68
N SER A 401 -3.98 5.07 -31.68
CA SER A 401 -3.98 5.92 -32.88
C SER A 401 -3.23 5.23 -34.04
N GLY A 402 -3.94 4.97 -35.14
CA GLY A 402 -3.33 4.72 -36.45
C GLY A 402 -3.41 3.29 -37.01
N LYS A 403 -3.73 2.25 -36.23
CA LYS A 403 -4.08 0.92 -36.77
C LYS A 403 -5.11 0.22 -35.89
N GLU A 404 -6.28 -0.06 -36.46
CA GLU A 404 -7.24 -0.99 -35.87
C GLU A 404 -6.56 -2.34 -35.63
N VAL A 405 -6.31 -2.69 -34.37
CA VAL A 405 -6.08 -4.08 -33.98
C VAL A 405 -7.41 -4.61 -33.47
N ILE A 406 -8.21 -5.15 -34.37
CA ILE A 406 -9.40 -5.92 -34.01
C ILE A 406 -8.91 -7.27 -33.49
N VAL A 407 -8.84 -7.44 -32.17
CA VAL A 407 -8.74 -8.79 -31.57
C VAL A 407 -10.16 -9.32 -31.42
N GLU A 408 -10.65 -9.95 -32.47
CA GLU A 408 -11.90 -10.71 -32.42
C GLU A 408 -11.61 -12.07 -31.79
N LYS A 409 -11.75 -12.17 -30.45
CA LYS A 409 -11.94 -13.46 -29.79
C LYS A 409 -13.42 -13.65 -29.54
N GLU A 410 -14.10 -14.19 -30.54
CA GLU A 410 -15.33 -14.92 -30.31
C GLU A 410 -14.93 -16.20 -29.53
N VAL A 411 -15.14 -16.21 -28.22
CA VAL A 411 -15.12 -17.47 -27.45
C VAL A 411 -16.37 -18.23 -27.85
N ILE A 412 -16.32 -18.88 -29.01
CA ILE A 412 -17.17 -20.02 -29.30
C ILE A 412 -16.58 -21.18 -28.50
N ARG A 413 -17.29 -21.59 -27.44
CA ARG A 413 -17.41 -23.02 -27.18
C ARG A 413 -18.88 -23.39 -27.07
N GLU A 414 -19.28 -24.22 -28.02
CA GLU A 414 -20.48 -25.04 -28.00
C GLU A 414 -20.67 -25.68 -26.62
N SER A 415 -21.82 -25.43 -25.99
CA SER A 415 -22.69 -26.55 -25.64
C SER A 415 -24.15 -26.08 -25.58
N SER A 416 -24.91 -26.63 -26.53
CA SER A 416 -26.36 -26.89 -26.51
C SER A 416 -27.28 -25.90 -25.78
N LYS A 417 -27.76 -24.89 -26.51
CA LYS A 417 -29.19 -24.55 -26.44
C LYS A 417 -29.72 -24.42 -27.86
N VAL A 418 -30.55 -25.40 -28.22
CA VAL A 418 -31.38 -25.42 -29.42
C VAL A 418 -32.18 -24.12 -29.48
N SER A 419 -31.67 -23.20 -30.30
CA SER A 419 -32.38 -22.21 -31.12
C SER A 419 -33.78 -21.80 -30.63
N SER A 420 -33.86 -20.70 -29.87
CA SER A 420 -35.10 -19.92 -29.73
C SER A 420 -35.52 -19.31 -31.08
N ILE A 421 -34.62 -19.22 -32.07
CA ILE A 421 -34.92 -18.74 -33.43
C ILE A 421 -35.78 -19.74 -34.22
N LEU A 422 -35.63 -21.06 -33.98
CA LEU A 422 -36.48 -22.06 -34.61
C LEU A 422 -37.92 -21.99 -34.11
N TRP A 423 -38.19 -21.52 -32.88
CA TRP A 423 -39.56 -21.34 -32.39
C TRP A 423 -40.29 -20.17 -33.07
N TRP A 424 -39.60 -19.09 -33.40
CA TRP A 424 -40.21 -17.94 -34.11
C TRP A 424 -40.46 -18.22 -35.59
N ILE A 425 -39.73 -19.16 -36.19
CA ILE A 425 -39.92 -19.58 -37.59
C ILE A 425 -40.87 -20.78 -37.70
N LEU A 426 -40.79 -21.76 -36.78
CA LEU A 426 -41.69 -22.92 -36.76
C LEU A 426 -43.10 -22.58 -36.28
N SER A 427 -43.27 -21.63 -35.36
CA SER A 427 -44.62 -21.27 -34.86
C SER A 427 -45.56 -20.75 -35.95
N PRO A 428 -45.17 -19.83 -36.85
CA PRO A 428 -46.04 -19.44 -37.96
C PRO A 428 -46.18 -20.55 -39.02
N LEU A 429 -45.16 -21.39 -39.25
CA LEU A 429 -45.25 -22.51 -40.20
C LEU A 429 -46.19 -23.62 -39.72
N LEU A 430 -46.20 -23.93 -38.41
CA LEU A 430 -47.17 -24.84 -37.79
C LEU A 430 -48.59 -24.27 -37.79
N LEU A 431 -48.73 -22.94 -37.64
CA LEU A 431 -50.03 -22.29 -37.74
C LEU A 431 -50.57 -22.35 -39.18
N ILE A 432 -49.72 -22.13 -40.17
CA ILE A 432 -50.09 -22.25 -41.60
C ILE A 432 -50.43 -23.70 -41.95
N SER A 433 -49.66 -24.69 -41.49
CA SER A 433 -49.97 -26.10 -41.76
C SER A 433 -51.27 -26.55 -41.09
N ALA A 434 -51.56 -26.09 -39.87
CA ALA A 434 -52.82 -26.34 -39.19
C ALA A 434 -54.00 -25.70 -39.93
N LEU A 435 -53.87 -24.47 -40.43
CA LEU A 435 -54.91 -23.80 -41.23
C LEU A 435 -55.16 -24.50 -42.57
N VAL A 436 -54.11 -25.00 -43.24
CA VAL A 436 -54.24 -25.80 -44.46
C VAL A 436 -54.95 -27.13 -44.17
N LEU A 437 -54.62 -27.79 -43.05
CA LEU A 437 -55.27 -29.05 -42.66
C LEU A 437 -56.76 -28.83 -42.33
N ILE A 438 -57.10 -27.76 -41.61
CA ILE A 438 -58.48 -27.39 -41.31
C ILE A 438 -59.24 -27.04 -42.60
N GLY A 439 -58.63 -26.31 -43.52
CA GLY A 439 -59.21 -26.01 -44.84
C GLY A 439 -59.48 -27.28 -45.66
N LEU A 440 -58.55 -28.24 -45.65
CA LEU A 440 -58.72 -29.55 -46.30
C LEU A 440 -59.82 -30.39 -45.65
N LEU A 441 -59.91 -30.40 -44.31
CA LEU A 441 -60.97 -31.12 -43.59
C LEU A 441 -62.36 -30.51 -43.87
N ILE A 442 -62.46 -29.18 -43.96
CA ILE A 442 -63.70 -28.49 -44.34
C ILE A 442 -64.04 -28.81 -45.81
N TYR A 443 -63.07 -28.77 -46.72
CA TYR A 443 -63.27 -29.09 -48.14
C TYR A 443 -63.73 -30.53 -48.34
N VAL A 444 -63.08 -31.49 -47.69
CA VAL A 444 -63.46 -32.92 -47.72
C VAL A 444 -64.81 -33.15 -47.06
N GLY A 445 -65.11 -32.46 -45.94
CA GLY A 445 -66.42 -32.52 -45.29
C GLY A 445 -67.56 -31.99 -46.16
N ILE A 446 -67.33 -30.90 -46.90
CA ILE A 446 -68.32 -30.34 -47.85
C ILE A 446 -68.50 -31.24 -49.08
N HIS A 447 -67.45 -31.93 -49.54
CA HIS A 447 -67.54 -32.87 -50.66
C HIS A 447 -68.05 -34.27 -50.29
N LEU A 448 -67.99 -34.67 -49.02
CA LEU A 448 -68.65 -35.88 -48.53
C LEU A 448 -70.11 -35.64 -48.10
N SER A 449 -70.52 -34.37 -47.95
CA SER A 449 -71.89 -33.95 -47.61
C SER A 449 -72.75 -33.60 -48.83
N LYS A 450 -72.20 -33.66 -50.05
CA LYS A 450 -72.94 -33.63 -51.32
C LYS A 450 -72.91 -35.03 -51.91
#